data_AF-A0AAX2ZR43-F1
#
_entry.id   AF-A0AAX2ZR43-F1
#
_cell.length_a   1.000
_cell.length_b   1.000
_cell.length_c   1.000
_cell.angle_alpha   90.00
_cell.angle_beta   90.00
_cell.angle_gamma   90.00
#
_symmetry.space_group_name_H-M   'P 1'
#
loop_
_entity.id
_entity.type
_entity.pdbx_description
1 polymer ?
#
loop_
_entity_poly.entity_id
_entity_poly.type
_entity_poly.pdbx_seq_one_letter_code
_entity_poly.pdbx_strand_id
1 'polypeptide(L)'
;METVASIPSSQASTARRSPEIATAVRTGGTFWCLIRFALANIRRRPERFVLSVLGIALAIACVTVVRTISASFAITGADSVVDVLGDAQLWVVPAAGVHYDNEARALVADGPPPAFDLPDGWHGRMTISGVTVIDGAAVSLRGSDEVSSGEAVLGSGLAGRLGVASGEVIDVGALPLTARVSGPGESMTVAPALARLLVGDNGWWTVTAPPGGEHRRDLGQTFGAAVGLPATADPSVQPESGGHGLIYDTVGGSGPLSFEQKFSALFSGQVTGSTLGLISTIGLALGFVIAVSSFLAAVAERKREFGIMSSIGLADEVLYFFLVESAIVFVAAYTVGVVGAGIAVALVIPEIATLTAWAQAAGMVAAFLPAMAIVGALVPVHRLLQQRPVDLLGAR
;
A
#
# COMPACT_ATOMS: atom_id res chain seq x y z
N MET A 1 55.50 65.51 46.97
CA MET A 1 55.74 64.64 48.14
C MET A 1 54.37 64.32 48.68
N GLU A 2 53.83 63.11 48.67
CA GLU A 2 54.33 61.73 48.68
C GLU A 2 53.43 60.86 47.77
N THR A 3 53.98 60.06 46.84
CA THR A 3 54.33 58.61 46.95
C THR A 3 53.14 57.64 47.01
N VAL A 4 52.83 57.08 45.83
CA VAL A 4 52.33 55.74 45.46
C VAL A 4 51.95 54.74 46.57
N ALA A 5 50.75 54.15 46.44
CA ALA A 5 50.54 52.73 46.70
C ALA A 5 49.43 52.16 45.77
N SER A 6 49.86 51.51 44.70
CA SER A 6 49.06 50.68 43.80
C SER A 6 48.71 49.34 44.47
N ILE A 7 47.43 48.96 44.46
CA ILE A 7 46.95 47.63 44.89
C ILE A 7 46.45 46.87 43.65
N PRO A 8 46.71 45.55 43.51
CA PRO A 8 46.74 44.86 42.22
C PRO A 8 45.34 44.50 41.71
N SER A 9 45.22 44.47 40.38
CA SER A 9 44.13 43.86 39.64
C SER A 9 44.02 42.36 39.96
N SER A 10 43.01 41.97 40.73
CA SER A 10 42.60 40.57 40.85
C SER A 10 41.98 40.13 39.51
N GLN A 11 42.75 39.39 38.73
CA GLN A 11 42.23 38.59 37.63
C GLN A 11 41.26 37.56 38.23
N ALA A 12 39.96 37.81 38.08
CA ALA A 12 38.96 36.78 38.27
C ALA A 12 39.23 35.68 37.24
N SER A 13 39.79 34.56 37.71
CA SER A 13 40.02 33.37 36.90
C SER A 13 38.70 32.99 36.24
N THR A 14 38.67 33.03 34.91
CA THR A 14 37.70 32.30 34.11
C THR A 14 37.70 30.86 34.62
N ALA A 15 36.65 30.48 35.35
CA ALA A 15 36.40 29.10 35.71
C ALA A 15 36.42 28.30 34.40
N ARG A 16 37.52 27.57 34.17
CA ARG A 16 37.58 26.54 33.12
C ARG A 16 36.42 25.61 33.41
N ARG A 17 35.38 25.63 32.57
CA ARG A 17 34.43 24.52 32.49
C ARG A 17 35.27 23.26 32.36
N SER A 18 35.19 22.37 33.34
CA SER A 18 35.91 21.10 33.32
C SER A 18 35.62 20.38 32.00
N PRO A 19 36.65 19.92 31.27
CA PRO A 19 36.48 19.21 29.99
C PRO A 19 35.77 17.85 30.16
N GLU A 20 35.54 17.41 31.40
CA GLU A 20 34.83 16.17 31.73
C GLU A 20 33.37 16.13 31.29
N ILE A 21 32.67 17.27 31.22
CA ILE A 21 31.28 17.31 30.72
C ILE A 21 31.24 17.19 29.19
N ALA A 22 32.30 17.64 28.49
CA ALA A 22 32.38 17.56 27.04
C ALA A 22 32.69 16.13 26.53
N THR A 23 33.35 15.30 27.34
CA THR A 23 33.71 13.91 26.99
C THR A 23 32.63 12.87 27.29
N ALA A 24 31.59 13.22 28.06
CA ALA A 24 30.42 12.35 28.29
C ALA A 24 29.45 12.33 27.08
N VAL A 25 29.69 13.17 26.06
CA VAL A 25 29.02 13.19 24.77
C VAL A 25 29.54 12.06 23.87
N ARG A 26 29.69 10.85 24.44
CA ARG A 26 29.77 9.61 23.67
C ARG A 26 28.32 9.15 23.52
N THR A 27 27.79 9.41 22.33
CA THR A 27 26.38 9.44 21.88
C THR A 27 25.48 8.24 22.28
N GLY A 28 26.01 7.18 22.90
CA GLY A 28 25.24 6.04 23.40
C GLY A 28 24.72 6.15 24.85
N GLY A 29 25.37 6.95 25.71
CA GLY A 29 25.04 6.99 27.16
C GLY A 29 23.82 7.84 27.51
N THR A 30 23.72 9.04 26.92
CA THR A 30 22.64 9.99 27.21
C THR A 30 21.29 9.49 26.71
N PHE A 31 21.24 9.01 25.46
CA PHE A 31 20.02 8.47 24.86
C PHE A 31 19.49 7.25 25.63
N TRP A 32 20.38 6.34 26.04
CA TRP A 32 20.00 5.21 26.88
C TRP A 32 19.48 5.64 28.25
N CYS A 33 20.03 6.71 28.83
CA CYS A 33 19.53 7.26 30.09
C CYS A 33 18.12 7.84 29.94
N LEU A 34 17.84 8.56 28.84
CA LEU A 34 16.50 9.05 28.49
C LEU A 34 15.51 7.89 28.33
N ILE A 35 15.89 6.84 27.60
CA ILE A 35 15.05 5.64 27.42
C ILE A 35 14.78 4.97 28.76
N ARG A 36 15.81 4.73 29.57
CA ARG A 36 15.66 4.05 30.87
C ARG A 36 14.75 4.84 31.80
N PHE A 37 14.87 6.17 31.79
CA PHE A 37 14.00 7.05 32.55
C PHE A 37 12.55 6.98 32.06
N ALA A 38 12.34 7.09 30.74
CA ALA A 38 11.01 6.96 30.13
C ALA A 38 10.37 5.60 30.44
N LEU A 39 11.13 4.50 30.35
CA LEU A 39 10.64 3.15 30.68
C LEU A 39 10.26 3.02 32.16
N ALA A 40 11.08 3.57 33.06
CA ALA A 40 10.80 3.57 34.50
C ALA A 40 9.53 4.36 34.81
N ASN A 41 9.28 5.45 34.08
CA ASN A 41 8.09 6.26 34.21
C ASN A 41 6.82 5.55 33.69
N ILE A 42 6.92 4.90 32.52
CA ILE A 42 5.84 4.06 31.96
C ILE A 42 5.43 2.95 32.95
N ARG A 43 6.41 2.28 33.58
CA ARG A 43 6.15 1.23 34.58
C ARG A 43 5.40 1.71 35.82
N ARG A 44 5.44 3.01 36.14
CA ARG A 44 4.72 3.58 37.29
C ARG A 44 3.23 3.79 37.01
N ARG A 45 2.82 3.89 35.74
CA ARG A 45 1.41 4.11 35.33
C ARG A 45 1.05 3.24 34.12
N PRO A 46 1.00 1.90 34.27
CA PRO A 46 0.84 0.97 33.15
C PRO A 46 -0.53 1.09 32.47
N GLU A 47 -1.60 1.36 33.24
CA GLU A 47 -2.97 1.48 32.70
C GLU A 47 -3.07 2.55 31.61
N ARG A 48 -2.47 3.71 31.88
CA ARG A 48 -2.48 4.83 30.95
C ARG A 48 -1.70 4.50 29.68
N PHE A 49 -0.51 3.93 29.85
CA PHE A 49 0.31 3.51 28.72
C PHE A 49 -0.45 2.51 27.83
N VAL A 50 -1.08 1.51 28.43
CA VAL A 50 -1.86 0.50 27.71
C VAL A 50 -3.04 1.14 26.98
N LEU A 51 -3.81 2.02 27.63
CA LEU A 51 -4.95 2.70 27.00
C LEU A 51 -4.52 3.59 25.82
N SER A 52 -3.43 4.35 25.95
CA SER A 52 -2.88 5.16 24.85
C SER A 52 -2.40 4.28 23.70
N VAL A 53 -1.63 3.23 24.02
CA VAL A 53 -1.09 2.31 23.01
C VAL A 53 -2.22 1.60 22.28
N LEU A 54 -3.24 1.09 22.96
CA LEU A 54 -4.37 0.40 22.33
C LEU A 54 -5.21 1.33 21.45
N GLY A 55 -5.49 2.55 21.90
CA GLY A 55 -6.25 3.53 21.11
C GLY A 55 -5.55 3.93 19.81
N ILE A 56 -4.24 4.20 19.89
CA ILE A 56 -3.41 4.51 18.71
C ILE A 56 -3.24 3.27 17.84
N ALA A 57 -2.97 2.11 18.44
CA ALA A 57 -2.79 0.84 17.72
C ALA A 57 -4.05 0.45 16.95
N LEU A 58 -5.23 0.68 17.50
CA LEU A 58 -6.51 0.42 16.81
C LEU A 58 -6.66 1.28 15.56
N ALA A 59 -6.37 2.58 15.62
CA ALA A 59 -6.40 3.44 14.44
C ALA A 59 -5.37 3.01 13.38
N ILE A 60 -4.14 2.72 13.82
CA ILE A 60 -3.09 2.21 12.95
C ILE A 60 -3.54 0.89 12.31
N ALA A 61 -4.14 -0.01 13.09
CA ALA A 61 -4.64 -1.29 12.59
C ALA A 61 -5.72 -1.09 11.54
N CYS A 62 -6.74 -0.25 11.79
CA CYS A 62 -7.81 0.03 10.83
C CYS A 62 -7.25 0.54 9.49
N VAL A 63 -6.34 1.51 9.53
CA VAL A 63 -5.72 2.05 8.30
C VAL A 63 -4.85 1.00 7.63
N THR A 64 -4.06 0.26 8.39
CA THR A 64 -3.16 -0.76 7.85
C THR A 64 -3.94 -1.89 7.20
N VAL A 65 -5.05 -2.34 7.79
CA VAL A 65 -5.94 -3.36 7.20
C VAL A 65 -6.45 -2.87 5.84
N VAL A 66 -7.06 -1.70 5.78
CA VAL A 66 -7.63 -1.17 4.52
C VAL A 66 -6.54 -0.91 3.48
N ARG A 67 -5.38 -0.40 3.88
CA ARG A 67 -4.24 -0.20 2.98
C ARG A 67 -3.65 -1.51 2.47
N THR A 68 -3.62 -2.55 3.30
CA THR A 68 -3.16 -3.89 2.90
C THR A 68 -4.12 -4.46 1.86
N ILE A 69 -5.44 -4.41 2.12
CA ILE A 69 -6.46 -4.85 1.17
C ILE A 69 -6.32 -4.06 -0.14
N SER A 70 -6.24 -2.73 -0.06
CA SER A 70 -6.09 -1.86 -1.24
C SER A 70 -4.84 -2.19 -2.05
N ALA A 71 -3.70 -2.42 -1.40
CA ALA A 71 -2.45 -2.81 -2.06
C ALA A 71 -2.55 -4.21 -2.70
N SER A 72 -3.19 -5.17 -2.04
CA SER A 72 -3.42 -6.50 -2.62
C SER A 72 -4.28 -6.44 -3.87
N PHE A 73 -5.40 -5.70 -3.85
CA PHE A 73 -6.24 -5.49 -5.03
C PHE A 73 -5.48 -4.77 -6.15
N ALA A 74 -4.61 -3.82 -5.80
CA ALA A 74 -3.75 -3.13 -6.75
C ALA A 74 -2.77 -4.10 -7.45
N ILE A 75 -2.13 -4.97 -6.66
CA ILE A 75 -1.20 -6.01 -7.17
C ILE A 75 -1.95 -6.97 -8.09
N THR A 76 -3.10 -7.49 -7.63
CA THR A 76 -3.95 -8.38 -8.41
C THR A 76 -4.38 -7.75 -9.74
N GLY A 77 -4.77 -6.47 -9.74
CA GLY A 77 -5.11 -5.75 -10.97
C GLY A 77 -3.93 -5.62 -11.94
N ALA A 78 -2.73 -5.33 -11.44
CA ALA A 78 -1.52 -5.25 -12.26
C ALA A 78 -1.17 -6.62 -12.86
N ASP A 79 -1.14 -7.67 -12.03
CA ASP A 79 -0.82 -9.04 -12.45
C ASP A 79 -1.82 -9.56 -13.48
N SER A 80 -3.10 -9.23 -13.32
CA SER A 80 -4.14 -9.61 -14.29
C SER A 80 -3.93 -8.95 -15.65
N VAL A 81 -3.51 -7.68 -15.68
CA VAL A 81 -3.20 -6.97 -16.93
C VAL A 81 -1.96 -7.55 -17.59
N VAL A 82 -0.91 -7.86 -16.82
CA VAL A 82 0.31 -8.52 -17.34
C VAL A 82 -0.02 -9.89 -17.92
N ASP A 83 -0.87 -10.67 -17.25
CA ASP A 83 -1.34 -11.98 -17.72
C ASP A 83 -2.15 -11.88 -19.02
N VAL A 84 -2.85 -10.77 -19.26
CA VAL A 84 -3.58 -10.53 -20.52
C VAL A 84 -2.65 -10.03 -21.63
N LEU A 85 -1.83 -9.01 -21.34
CA LEU A 85 -1.02 -8.31 -22.33
C LEU A 85 0.19 -9.11 -22.80
N GLY A 86 0.90 -9.76 -21.87
CA GLY A 86 2.26 -10.22 -22.10
C GLY A 86 3.12 -9.07 -22.65
N ASP A 87 3.68 -9.26 -23.85
CA ASP A 87 4.50 -8.27 -24.54
C ASP A 87 3.72 -7.37 -25.51
N ALA A 88 2.38 -7.42 -25.53
CA ALA A 88 1.57 -6.63 -26.43
C ALA A 88 1.50 -5.14 -26.04
N GLN A 89 1.52 -4.27 -27.05
CA GLN A 89 1.46 -2.82 -26.86
C GLN A 89 0.02 -2.28 -26.81
N LEU A 90 -0.93 -3.02 -27.38
CA LEU A 90 -2.34 -2.61 -27.43
C LEU A 90 -3.24 -3.75 -26.96
N TRP A 91 -4.30 -3.38 -26.25
CA TRP A 91 -5.37 -4.29 -25.85
C TRP A 91 -6.70 -3.80 -26.39
N VAL A 92 -7.29 -4.57 -27.28
CA VAL A 92 -8.55 -4.23 -27.94
C VAL A 92 -9.67 -5.01 -27.27
N VAL A 93 -10.49 -4.32 -26.49
CA VAL A 93 -11.57 -4.90 -25.68
C VAL A 93 -12.93 -4.77 -26.38
N PRO A 94 -13.86 -5.69 -26.10
CA PRO A 94 -15.20 -5.65 -26.70
C PRO A 94 -16.00 -4.44 -26.20
N ALA A 95 -17.07 -4.09 -26.92
CA ALA A 95 -17.94 -2.97 -26.54
C ALA A 95 -18.67 -3.19 -25.20
N ALA A 96 -18.88 -4.45 -24.82
CA ALA A 96 -19.39 -4.81 -23.49
C ALA A 96 -18.34 -4.62 -22.38
N GLY A 97 -17.07 -4.48 -22.74
CA GLY A 97 -15.97 -4.30 -21.82
C GLY A 97 -15.35 -5.59 -21.31
N VAL A 98 -14.57 -5.42 -20.25
CA VAL A 98 -13.89 -6.47 -19.53
C VAL A 98 -14.07 -6.19 -18.05
N HIS A 99 -14.23 -7.25 -17.26
CA HIS A 99 -14.28 -7.14 -15.81
C HIS A 99 -13.32 -8.13 -15.18
N TYR A 100 -12.98 -7.85 -13.93
CA TYR A 100 -12.27 -8.81 -13.10
C TYR A 100 -13.29 -9.68 -12.37
N ASP A 101 -13.28 -10.98 -12.64
CA ASP A 101 -14.13 -11.96 -11.97
C ASP A 101 -13.45 -12.39 -10.66
N ASN A 102 -14.12 -12.17 -9.53
CA ASN A 102 -13.56 -12.45 -8.21
C ASN A 102 -13.44 -13.96 -7.90
N GLU A 103 -14.30 -14.79 -8.48
CA GLU A 103 -14.27 -16.25 -8.25
C GLU A 103 -13.22 -16.91 -9.15
N ALA A 104 -13.14 -16.50 -10.41
CA ALA A 104 -12.11 -16.97 -11.33
C ALA A 104 -10.73 -16.34 -11.05
N ARG A 105 -10.69 -15.19 -10.39
CA ARG A 105 -9.50 -14.38 -10.06
C ARG A 105 -8.71 -13.89 -11.28
N ALA A 106 -9.42 -13.53 -12.34
CA ALA A 106 -8.78 -13.04 -13.57
C ALA A 106 -9.68 -12.05 -14.31
N LEU A 107 -9.08 -11.32 -15.26
CA LEU A 107 -9.83 -10.53 -16.22
C LEU A 107 -10.55 -11.43 -17.23
N VAL A 108 -11.80 -11.10 -17.51
CA VAL A 108 -12.70 -11.83 -18.40
C VAL A 108 -13.41 -10.86 -19.35
N ALA A 109 -13.65 -11.31 -20.58
CA ALA A 109 -14.37 -10.54 -21.59
C ALA A 109 -15.89 -10.63 -21.41
N ASP A 110 -16.57 -9.50 -21.51
CA ASP A 110 -18.03 -9.40 -21.36
C ASP A 110 -18.79 -9.52 -22.68
N GLY A 111 -18.08 -9.69 -23.80
CA GLY A 111 -18.69 -9.80 -25.11
C GLY A 111 -17.71 -10.26 -26.19
N PRO A 112 -18.20 -10.40 -27.43
CA PRO A 112 -17.39 -10.84 -28.55
C PRO A 112 -16.34 -9.79 -28.91
N PRO A 113 -15.11 -10.21 -29.27
CA PRO A 113 -14.05 -9.28 -29.60
C PRO A 113 -14.44 -8.42 -30.82
N PRO A 114 -13.93 -7.18 -30.91
CA PRO A 114 -14.19 -6.32 -32.05
C PRO A 114 -13.76 -6.97 -33.37
N ALA A 115 -14.59 -6.81 -34.40
CA ALA A 115 -14.29 -7.25 -35.75
C ALA A 115 -13.55 -6.14 -36.50
N PHE A 116 -12.34 -6.43 -36.97
CA PHE A 116 -11.55 -5.54 -37.82
C PHE A 116 -10.55 -6.35 -38.65
N ASP A 117 -10.08 -5.75 -39.73
CA ASP A 117 -8.97 -6.29 -40.53
C ASP A 117 -7.64 -5.81 -39.94
N LEU A 118 -6.71 -6.75 -39.73
CA LEU A 118 -5.39 -6.42 -39.19
C LEU A 118 -4.57 -5.65 -40.23
N PRO A 119 -4.10 -4.43 -39.93
CA PRO A 119 -3.27 -3.67 -40.88
C PRO A 119 -1.92 -4.33 -41.12
N ASP A 120 -1.34 -4.10 -42.30
CA ASP A 120 -0.05 -4.69 -42.69
C ASP A 120 1.07 -4.37 -41.67
N GLY A 121 1.84 -5.39 -41.32
CA GLY A 121 2.97 -5.29 -40.39
C GLY A 121 2.59 -5.32 -38.90
N TRP A 122 1.31 -5.24 -38.56
CA TRP A 122 0.84 -5.47 -37.20
C TRP A 122 0.58 -6.96 -36.98
N HIS A 123 0.78 -7.43 -35.74
CA HIS A 123 0.38 -8.78 -35.36
C HIS A 123 -0.65 -8.70 -34.24
N GLY A 124 -1.74 -9.44 -34.39
CA GLY A 124 -2.81 -9.51 -33.42
C GLY A 124 -3.08 -10.95 -33.03
N ARG A 125 -3.32 -11.17 -31.74
CA ARG A 125 -3.72 -12.44 -31.18
C ARG A 125 -5.12 -12.28 -30.60
N MET A 126 -6.07 -13.03 -31.13
CA MET A 126 -7.40 -13.14 -30.55
C MET A 126 -7.35 -14.12 -29.39
N THR A 127 -7.88 -13.74 -28.24
CA THR A 127 -8.04 -14.62 -27.10
C THR A 127 -9.52 -14.73 -26.78
N ILE A 128 -10.08 -15.93 -26.97
CA ILE A 128 -11.39 -16.27 -26.40
C ILE A 128 -11.21 -16.27 -24.90
N SER A 129 -12.12 -15.63 -24.16
CA SER A 129 -12.06 -15.51 -22.72
C SER A 129 -13.43 -15.64 -22.10
N GLY A 130 -13.53 -16.44 -21.05
CA GLY A 130 -14.74 -16.55 -20.24
C GLY A 130 -14.47 -17.33 -18.95
N VAL A 131 -15.54 -17.61 -18.20
CA VAL A 131 -15.46 -18.41 -16.98
C VAL A 131 -16.10 -19.77 -17.21
N THR A 132 -15.41 -20.81 -16.80
CA THR A 132 -15.95 -22.18 -16.72
C THR A 132 -15.78 -22.73 -15.30
N VAL A 133 -16.35 -23.89 -15.03
CA VAL A 133 -16.23 -24.55 -13.73
C VAL A 133 -15.48 -25.86 -13.89
N ILE A 134 -14.41 -26.04 -13.11
CA ILE A 134 -13.61 -27.26 -13.03
C ILE A 134 -13.61 -27.72 -11.58
N ASP A 135 -14.08 -28.93 -11.32
CA ASP A 135 -14.18 -29.51 -9.97
C ASP A 135 -14.85 -28.59 -8.93
N GLY A 136 -15.87 -27.84 -9.37
CA GLY A 136 -16.62 -26.89 -8.53
C GLY A 136 -15.93 -25.55 -8.30
N ALA A 137 -14.73 -25.32 -8.86
CA ALA A 137 -14.04 -24.04 -8.83
C ALA A 137 -14.27 -23.25 -10.12
N ALA A 138 -14.52 -21.94 -10.00
CA ALA A 138 -14.56 -21.04 -11.15
C ALA A 138 -13.13 -20.84 -11.71
N VAL A 139 -13.00 -21.00 -13.02
CA VAL A 139 -11.74 -20.93 -13.76
C VAL A 139 -11.86 -20.00 -14.95
N SER A 140 -10.94 -19.05 -15.07
CA SER A 140 -10.82 -18.22 -16.28
C SER A 140 -10.24 -19.07 -17.40
N LEU A 141 -11.06 -19.39 -18.40
CA LEU A 141 -10.68 -20.18 -19.55
C LEU A 141 -10.31 -19.25 -20.71
N ARG A 142 -9.15 -19.51 -21.32
CA ARG A 142 -8.62 -18.77 -22.47
C ARG A 142 -8.35 -19.68 -23.66
N GLY A 143 -8.62 -19.18 -24.87
CA GLY A 143 -8.26 -19.86 -26.11
C GLY A 143 -6.91 -19.39 -26.64
N SER A 144 -6.02 -20.31 -27.03
CA SER A 144 -4.78 -19.98 -27.74
C SER A 144 -4.44 -21.04 -28.79
N ASP A 145 -4.09 -20.60 -30.00
CA ASP A 145 -3.60 -21.45 -31.09
C ASP A 145 -2.25 -22.14 -30.77
N GLU A 146 -1.56 -21.69 -29.72
CA GLU A 146 -0.29 -22.28 -29.27
C GLU A 146 -0.49 -23.53 -28.40
N VAL A 147 -1.73 -23.81 -27.96
CA VAL A 147 -2.05 -24.95 -27.08
C VAL A 147 -2.65 -26.09 -27.90
N SER A 148 -2.08 -27.29 -27.73
CA SER A 148 -2.55 -28.49 -28.40
C SER A 148 -3.91 -28.96 -27.86
N SER A 149 -4.72 -29.63 -28.68
CA SER A 149 -6.10 -30.02 -28.30
C SER A 149 -6.20 -31.05 -27.17
N GLY A 150 -5.10 -31.72 -26.81
CA GLY A 150 -5.05 -32.69 -25.71
C GLY A 150 -4.42 -32.12 -24.43
N GLU A 151 -4.19 -30.82 -24.37
CA GLU A 151 -3.46 -30.16 -23.31
C GLU A 151 -4.23 -28.96 -22.75
N ALA A 152 -4.07 -28.72 -21.46
CA ALA A 152 -4.51 -27.52 -20.78
C ALA A 152 -3.31 -26.87 -20.09
N VAL A 153 -3.01 -25.61 -20.40
CA VAL A 153 -1.92 -24.87 -19.76
C VAL A 153 -2.49 -24.06 -18.61
N LEU A 154 -2.07 -24.35 -17.38
CA LEU A 154 -2.52 -23.66 -16.18
C LEU A 154 -1.43 -22.71 -15.69
N GLY A 155 -1.83 -21.48 -15.36
CA GLY A 155 -0.98 -20.60 -14.56
C GLY A 155 -0.71 -21.21 -13.18
N SER A 156 0.45 -20.92 -12.59
CA SER A 156 0.85 -21.53 -11.32
C SER A 156 -0.10 -21.22 -10.15
N GLY A 157 -0.80 -20.07 -10.18
CA GLY A 157 -1.80 -19.70 -9.18
C GLY A 157 -3.03 -20.60 -9.26
N LEU A 158 -3.55 -20.78 -10.48
CA LEU A 158 -4.67 -21.68 -10.73
C LEU A 158 -4.34 -23.13 -10.39
N ALA A 159 -3.17 -23.61 -10.82
CA ALA A 159 -2.72 -24.97 -10.53
C ALA A 159 -2.67 -25.23 -9.01
N GLY A 160 -2.18 -24.27 -8.22
CA GLY A 160 -2.18 -24.33 -6.76
C GLY A 160 -3.58 -24.36 -6.15
N ARG A 161 -4.53 -23.60 -6.70
CA ARG A 161 -5.94 -23.60 -6.24
C ARG A 161 -6.67 -24.91 -6.52
N LEU A 162 -6.42 -25.50 -7.69
CA LEU A 162 -7.01 -26.78 -8.08
C LEU A 162 -6.25 -27.97 -7.47
N GLY A 163 -5.04 -27.76 -6.95
CA GLY A 163 -4.18 -28.83 -6.46
C GLY A 163 -3.60 -29.70 -7.57
N VAL A 164 -3.51 -29.18 -8.79
CA VAL A 164 -3.13 -29.91 -10.00
C VAL A 164 -1.64 -29.74 -10.29
N ALA A 165 -0.95 -30.84 -10.58
CA ALA A 165 0.45 -30.82 -10.98
C ALA A 165 0.62 -30.95 -12.51
N SER A 166 1.76 -30.50 -13.03
CA SER A 166 2.08 -30.70 -14.45
C SER A 166 2.21 -32.20 -14.76
N GLY A 167 1.56 -32.65 -15.83
CA GLY A 167 1.47 -34.05 -16.25
C GLY A 167 0.24 -34.79 -15.74
N GLU A 168 -0.54 -34.19 -14.85
CA GLU A 168 -1.82 -34.74 -14.39
C GLU A 168 -2.90 -34.60 -15.46
N VAL A 169 -3.93 -35.44 -15.41
CA VAL A 169 -5.08 -35.35 -16.33
C VAL A 169 -6.22 -34.66 -15.60
N ILE A 170 -6.76 -33.61 -16.21
CA ILE A 170 -7.92 -32.87 -15.72
C ILE A 170 -9.07 -32.96 -16.72
N ASP A 171 -10.31 -33.02 -16.20
CA ASP A 171 -11.50 -33.03 -17.04
C ASP A 171 -11.98 -31.59 -17.31
N VAL A 172 -11.85 -31.14 -18.56
CA VAL A 172 -12.26 -29.81 -19.01
C VAL A 172 -13.44 -29.97 -19.95
N GLY A 173 -14.65 -29.71 -19.45
CA GLY A 173 -15.87 -29.89 -20.26
C GLY A 173 -16.10 -31.35 -20.67
N ALA A 174 -15.81 -32.30 -19.77
CA ALA A 174 -15.83 -33.75 -20.00
C ALA A 174 -14.78 -34.28 -20.99
N LEU A 175 -13.80 -33.47 -21.40
CA LEU A 175 -12.64 -33.91 -22.16
C LEU A 175 -11.42 -34.04 -21.23
N PRO A 176 -10.75 -35.22 -21.20
CA PRO A 176 -9.54 -35.39 -20.42
C PRO A 176 -8.37 -34.69 -21.12
N LEU A 177 -7.76 -33.71 -20.45
CA LEU A 177 -6.61 -32.96 -20.95
C LEU A 177 -5.41 -33.15 -20.03
N THR A 178 -4.21 -33.21 -20.60
CA THR A 178 -2.98 -33.21 -19.81
C THR A 178 -2.69 -31.78 -19.35
N ALA A 179 -2.61 -31.58 -18.03
CA ALA A 179 -2.28 -30.30 -17.43
C ALA A 179 -0.79 -30.00 -17.61
N ARG A 180 -0.46 -28.82 -18.10
CA ARG A 180 0.90 -28.25 -18.05
C ARG A 180 0.87 -26.98 -17.23
N VAL A 181 1.71 -26.91 -16.19
CA VAL A 181 1.82 -25.69 -15.38
C VAL A 181 2.89 -24.80 -15.98
N SER A 182 2.53 -23.58 -16.39
CA SER A 182 3.44 -22.64 -17.04
C SER A 182 3.07 -21.20 -16.73
N GLY A 183 4.09 -20.41 -16.34
CA GLY A 183 3.92 -18.99 -16.02
C GLY A 183 3.16 -18.72 -14.72
N PRO A 184 3.21 -17.48 -14.22
CA PRO A 184 2.32 -17.02 -13.17
C PRO A 184 0.89 -16.87 -13.72
N GLY A 185 -0.10 -16.72 -12.83
CA GLY A 185 -1.48 -16.39 -13.23
C GLY A 185 -2.54 -17.36 -12.73
N GLU A 186 -3.79 -16.95 -12.92
CA GLU A 186 -5.02 -17.61 -12.44
C GLU A 186 -5.87 -18.16 -13.59
N SER A 187 -5.35 -18.12 -14.83
CA SER A 187 -6.04 -18.56 -16.04
C SER A 187 -5.60 -19.95 -16.49
N MET A 188 -6.50 -20.64 -17.19
CA MET A 188 -6.25 -21.87 -17.92
C MET A 188 -6.39 -21.61 -19.42
N THR A 189 -5.39 -21.99 -20.20
CA THR A 189 -5.38 -21.84 -21.65
C THR A 189 -5.56 -23.20 -22.32
N VAL A 190 -6.50 -23.30 -23.26
CA VAL A 190 -6.81 -24.50 -24.04
C VAL A 190 -6.88 -24.16 -25.53
N ALA A 191 -7.03 -25.19 -26.38
CA ALA A 191 -7.25 -24.99 -27.80
C ALA A 191 -8.52 -24.15 -28.08
N PRO A 192 -8.52 -23.25 -29.08
CA PRO A 192 -9.61 -22.28 -29.28
C PRO A 192 -10.98 -22.89 -29.55
N ALA A 193 -11.02 -24.07 -30.18
CA ALA A 193 -12.27 -24.78 -30.42
C ALA A 193 -12.95 -25.21 -29.10
N LEU A 194 -12.16 -25.68 -28.13
CA LEU A 194 -12.67 -26.06 -26.81
C LEU A 194 -13.05 -24.83 -26.00
N ALA A 195 -12.24 -23.78 -26.03
CA ALA A 195 -12.59 -22.52 -25.37
C ALA A 195 -13.94 -21.99 -25.86
N ARG A 196 -14.16 -21.90 -27.18
CA ARG A 196 -15.46 -21.50 -27.75
C ARG A 196 -16.62 -22.38 -27.32
N LEU A 197 -16.40 -23.69 -27.25
CA LEU A 197 -17.44 -24.63 -26.82
C LEU A 197 -17.88 -24.37 -25.37
N LEU A 198 -16.94 -24.06 -24.48
CA LEU A 198 -17.22 -23.95 -23.04
C LEU A 198 -17.62 -22.56 -22.59
N VAL A 199 -17.07 -21.52 -23.21
CA VAL A 199 -17.29 -20.13 -22.76
C VAL A 199 -17.85 -19.20 -23.84
N GLY A 200 -18.19 -19.73 -25.01
CA GLY A 200 -18.78 -18.97 -26.11
C GLY A 200 -17.76 -18.11 -26.87
N ASP A 201 -18.24 -17.07 -27.55
CA ASP A 201 -17.44 -16.23 -28.45
C ASP A 201 -16.87 -14.98 -27.78
N ASN A 202 -16.94 -14.89 -26.45
CA ASN A 202 -16.40 -13.75 -25.71
C ASN A 202 -14.88 -13.72 -25.83
N GLY A 203 -14.29 -12.52 -25.94
CA GLY A 203 -12.85 -12.38 -26.07
C GLY A 203 -12.38 -10.96 -26.31
N TRP A 204 -11.06 -10.83 -26.48
CA TRP A 204 -10.38 -9.59 -26.82
C TRP A 204 -9.25 -9.87 -27.81
N TRP A 205 -8.63 -8.80 -28.30
CA TRP A 205 -7.36 -8.89 -29.03
C TRP A 205 -6.23 -8.28 -28.22
N THR A 206 -5.07 -8.92 -28.25
CA THR A 206 -3.81 -8.24 -27.96
C THR A 206 -3.08 -8.00 -29.27
N VAL A 207 -2.52 -6.80 -29.43
CA VAL A 207 -1.88 -6.40 -30.68
C VAL A 207 -0.48 -5.88 -30.40
N THR A 208 0.49 -6.42 -31.13
CA THR A 208 1.88 -5.98 -31.12
C THR A 208 2.17 -5.09 -32.32
N ALA A 209 2.91 -4.01 -32.06
CA ALA A 209 3.32 -3.06 -33.08
C ALA A 209 4.28 -3.69 -34.10
N PRO A 210 4.41 -3.10 -35.30
CA PRO A 210 5.42 -3.50 -36.26
C PRO A 210 6.85 -3.38 -35.65
N PRO A 211 7.80 -4.22 -36.09
CA PRO A 211 9.16 -4.21 -35.55
C PRO A 211 9.81 -2.82 -35.56
N GLY A 212 10.34 -2.41 -34.40
CA GLY A 212 10.95 -1.09 -34.19
C GLY A 212 9.96 0.02 -33.83
N GLY A 213 8.65 -0.28 -33.78
CA GLY A 213 7.59 0.62 -33.38
C GLY A 213 7.10 0.44 -31.94
N GLU A 214 7.61 -0.53 -31.20
CA GLU A 214 7.06 -1.04 -29.92
C GLU A 214 7.01 0.02 -28.81
N HIS A 215 7.85 1.06 -28.90
CA HIS A 215 7.94 2.14 -27.91
C HIS A 215 7.33 3.46 -28.38
N ARG A 216 6.63 3.45 -29.53
CA ARG A 216 5.93 4.63 -30.03
C ARG A 216 4.74 4.95 -29.14
N ARG A 217 4.53 6.24 -28.85
CA ARG A 217 3.44 6.71 -27.99
C ARG A 217 2.14 7.02 -28.72
N ASP A 218 2.14 6.87 -30.05
CA ASP A 218 1.01 7.13 -30.94
C ASP A 218 0.44 5.83 -31.55
N LEU A 219 0.77 4.67 -30.95
CA LEU A 219 0.34 3.35 -31.45
C LEU A 219 -1.18 3.22 -31.43
N GLY A 220 -1.83 3.58 -30.32
CA GLY A 220 -3.28 3.51 -30.20
C GLY A 220 -3.98 4.41 -31.21
N GLN A 221 -3.48 5.62 -31.43
CA GLN A 221 -4.04 6.54 -32.44
C GLN A 221 -3.84 6.00 -33.86
N THR A 222 -2.64 5.49 -34.18
CA THR A 222 -2.30 4.98 -35.51
C THR A 222 -3.11 3.73 -35.84
N PHE A 223 -3.14 2.76 -34.92
CA PHE A 223 -3.90 1.52 -35.09
C PHE A 223 -5.40 1.80 -35.10
N GLY A 224 -5.91 2.58 -34.14
CA GLY A 224 -7.33 2.94 -34.04
C GLY A 224 -7.85 3.65 -35.28
N ALA A 225 -7.08 4.56 -35.89
CA ALA A 225 -7.44 5.19 -37.16
C ALA A 225 -7.49 4.20 -38.33
N ALA A 226 -6.64 3.16 -38.33
CA ALA A 226 -6.63 2.14 -39.37
C ALA A 226 -7.81 1.16 -39.25
N VAL A 227 -8.20 0.79 -38.03
CA VAL A 227 -9.26 -0.21 -37.79
C VAL A 227 -10.63 0.41 -37.45
N GLY A 228 -10.71 1.73 -37.34
CA GLY A 228 -11.95 2.45 -37.05
C GLY A 228 -12.44 2.30 -35.60
N LEU A 229 -11.53 2.09 -34.64
CA LEU A 229 -11.85 1.97 -33.22
C LEU A 229 -11.30 3.14 -32.41
N PRO A 230 -12.03 3.62 -31.38
CA PRO A 230 -11.50 4.60 -30.45
C PRO A 230 -10.32 4.02 -29.67
N ALA A 231 -9.35 4.87 -29.34
CA ALA A 231 -8.17 4.49 -28.58
C ALA A 231 -7.92 5.44 -27.42
N THR A 232 -7.45 4.91 -26.29
CA THR A 232 -7.14 5.65 -25.09
C THR A 232 -5.97 5.01 -24.33
N ALA A 233 -5.13 5.82 -23.69
CA ALA A 233 -4.12 5.36 -22.75
C ALA A 233 -4.57 5.50 -21.28
N ASP A 234 -5.83 5.89 -21.07
CA ASP A 234 -6.46 6.03 -19.76
C ASP A 234 -7.32 4.79 -19.48
N PRO A 235 -6.92 3.90 -18.54
CA PRO A 235 -7.67 2.70 -18.21
C PRO A 235 -9.01 2.96 -17.50
N SER A 236 -9.31 4.21 -17.12
CA SER A 236 -10.60 4.57 -16.50
C SER A 236 -11.72 4.77 -17.52
N VAL A 237 -11.37 4.97 -18.79
CA VAL A 237 -12.33 5.13 -19.89
C VAL A 237 -12.90 3.76 -20.24
N GLN A 238 -14.21 3.60 -20.11
CA GLN A 238 -14.91 2.39 -20.51
C GLN A 238 -15.34 2.45 -21.98
N PRO A 239 -15.49 1.31 -22.67
CA PRO A 239 -16.06 1.27 -24.01
C PRO A 239 -17.47 1.87 -24.03
N GLU A 240 -17.84 2.48 -25.16
CA GLU A 240 -19.19 3.02 -25.34
C GLU A 240 -20.21 1.87 -25.40
N SER A 241 -21.29 1.99 -24.61
CA SER A 241 -22.38 1.00 -24.61
C SER A 241 -23.03 0.91 -26.00
N GLY A 242 -22.93 -0.26 -26.63
CA GLY A 242 -23.43 -0.49 -27.99
C GLY A 242 -22.49 -0.02 -29.10
N GLY A 243 -21.27 0.41 -28.77
CA GLY A 243 -20.21 0.74 -29.73
C GLY A 243 -19.55 -0.50 -30.34
N HIS A 244 -18.37 -0.31 -30.95
CA HIS A 244 -17.63 -1.37 -31.63
C HIS A 244 -16.46 -1.95 -30.82
N GLY A 245 -16.15 -1.36 -29.65
CA GLY A 245 -15.02 -1.74 -28.80
C GLY A 245 -14.13 -0.54 -28.46
N LEU A 246 -13.04 -0.80 -27.76
CA LEU A 246 -12.07 0.22 -27.34
C LEU A 246 -10.65 -0.35 -27.39
N ILE A 247 -9.69 0.46 -27.81
CA ILE A 247 -8.27 0.12 -27.75
C ILE A 247 -7.66 0.81 -26.52
N TYR A 248 -7.09 0.02 -25.61
CA TYR A 248 -6.17 0.51 -24.61
C TYR A 248 -4.75 0.53 -25.17
N ASP A 249 -4.14 1.72 -25.20
CA ASP A 249 -2.74 1.92 -25.54
C ASP A 249 -1.89 1.82 -24.27
N THR A 250 -1.09 0.75 -24.17
CA THR A 250 -0.34 0.43 -22.95
C THR A 250 1.02 1.13 -22.91
N VAL A 251 1.47 1.63 -24.06
CA VAL A 251 2.75 2.34 -24.25
C VAL A 251 2.56 3.84 -24.24
N GLY A 252 1.44 4.31 -24.78
CA GLY A 252 1.09 5.70 -24.95
C GLY A 252 0.71 6.44 -23.67
N GLY A 253 0.17 7.64 -23.87
CA GLY A 253 -0.32 8.51 -22.81
C GLY A 253 0.70 9.51 -22.25
N SER A 254 0.19 10.43 -21.45
CA SER A 254 0.96 11.43 -20.73
C SER A 254 1.18 10.99 -19.28
N GLY A 255 2.35 11.36 -18.73
CA GLY A 255 2.71 11.11 -17.33
C GLY A 255 3.82 10.07 -17.12
N PRO A 256 4.30 9.95 -15.87
CA PRO A 256 5.41 9.06 -15.50
C PRO A 256 4.97 7.62 -15.18
N LEU A 257 3.67 7.34 -15.10
CA LEU A 257 3.13 6.04 -14.71
C LEU A 257 2.85 5.17 -15.95
N SER A 258 3.20 3.89 -15.87
CA SER A 258 2.85 2.89 -16.89
C SER A 258 1.35 2.57 -16.88
N PHE A 259 0.86 1.93 -17.94
CA PHE A 259 -0.55 1.53 -18.03
C PHE A 259 -0.95 0.58 -16.88
N GLU A 260 -0.10 -0.40 -16.56
CA GLU A 260 -0.33 -1.35 -15.47
C GLU A 260 -0.43 -0.63 -14.12
N GLN A 261 0.41 0.39 -13.90
CA GLN A 261 0.37 1.20 -12.69
C GLN A 261 -0.91 2.04 -12.59
N LYS A 262 -1.37 2.60 -13.72
CA LYS A 262 -2.64 3.35 -13.77
C LYS A 262 -3.83 2.42 -13.54
N PHE A 263 -3.83 1.24 -14.16
CA PHE A 263 -4.90 0.24 -14.01
C PHE A 263 -4.95 -0.31 -12.58
N SER A 264 -3.79 -0.65 -12.02
CA SER A 264 -3.61 -1.02 -10.60
C SER A 264 -4.16 0.04 -9.64
N ALA A 265 -3.95 1.33 -9.96
CA ALA A 265 -4.48 2.41 -9.15
C ALA A 265 -6.02 2.45 -9.14
N LEU A 266 -6.71 2.07 -10.22
CA LEU A 266 -8.17 1.98 -10.26
C LEU A 266 -8.71 0.92 -9.30
N PHE A 267 -8.07 -0.25 -9.25
CA PHE A 267 -8.40 -1.32 -8.31
C PHE A 267 -8.17 -0.88 -6.86
N SER A 268 -7.04 -0.23 -6.59
CA SER A 268 -6.73 0.31 -5.27
C SER A 268 -7.74 1.39 -4.82
N GLY A 269 -8.20 2.20 -5.77
CA GLY A 269 -9.14 3.30 -5.58
C GLY A 269 -10.54 2.81 -5.22
N GLN A 270 -10.99 1.69 -5.80
CA GLN A 270 -12.26 1.05 -5.45
C GLN A 270 -12.33 0.70 -3.96
N VAL A 271 -11.24 0.13 -3.41
CA VAL A 271 -11.18 -0.21 -1.98
C VAL A 271 -11.16 1.05 -1.10
N THR A 272 -10.35 2.04 -1.46
CA THR A 272 -10.21 3.27 -0.66
C THR A 272 -11.46 4.16 -0.69
N GLY A 273 -12.21 4.17 -1.81
CA GLY A 273 -13.48 4.88 -1.95
C GLY A 273 -14.69 4.13 -1.39
N SER A 274 -14.52 2.86 -0.99
CA SER A 274 -15.61 2.02 -0.47
C SER A 274 -16.00 2.36 0.98
N THR A 275 -17.06 1.70 1.47
CA THR A 275 -17.45 1.73 2.89
C THR A 275 -16.31 1.31 3.83
N LEU A 276 -15.45 0.37 3.43
CA LEU A 276 -14.27 -0.02 4.21
C LEU A 276 -13.28 1.15 4.33
N GLY A 277 -13.06 1.88 3.25
CA GLY A 277 -12.25 3.10 3.23
C GLY A 277 -12.80 4.18 4.16
N LEU A 278 -14.12 4.38 4.15
CA LEU A 278 -14.79 5.31 5.06
C LEU A 278 -14.61 4.90 6.54
N ILE A 279 -14.81 3.61 6.86
CA ILE A 279 -14.61 3.08 8.23
C ILE A 279 -13.17 3.28 8.69
N SER A 280 -12.18 3.00 7.83
CA SER A 280 -10.77 3.26 8.12
C SER A 280 -10.49 4.74 8.38
N THR A 281 -11.08 5.63 7.58
CA THR A 281 -10.91 7.08 7.74
C THR A 281 -11.48 7.58 9.07
N ILE A 282 -12.68 7.11 9.45
CA ILE A 282 -13.29 7.40 10.75
C ILE A 282 -12.45 6.81 11.89
N GLY A 283 -11.99 5.58 11.75
CA GLY A 283 -11.13 4.90 12.73
C GLY A 283 -9.82 5.66 12.97
N LEU A 284 -9.19 6.16 11.91
CA LEU A 284 -7.99 7.01 12.00
C LEU A 284 -8.28 8.30 12.76
N ALA A 285 -9.35 9.01 12.39
CA ALA A 285 -9.75 10.25 13.06
C ALA A 285 -10.01 10.02 14.55
N LEU A 286 -10.73 8.93 14.89
CA LEU A 286 -11.03 8.57 16.27
C LEU A 286 -9.76 8.25 17.06
N GLY A 287 -8.86 7.42 16.53
CA GLY A 287 -7.63 7.09 17.26
C GLY A 287 -6.68 8.29 17.38
N PHE A 288 -6.67 9.20 16.42
CA PHE A 288 -5.97 10.48 16.56
C PHE A 288 -6.54 11.33 17.70
N VAL A 289 -7.87 11.46 17.79
CA VAL A 289 -8.53 12.17 18.89
C VAL A 289 -8.24 11.50 20.24
N ILE A 290 -8.28 10.16 20.32
CA ILE A 290 -7.95 9.41 21.53
C ILE A 290 -6.49 9.65 21.93
N ALA A 291 -5.56 9.63 20.97
CA ALA A 291 -4.14 9.89 21.20
C ALA A 291 -3.92 11.27 21.81
N VAL A 292 -4.43 12.32 21.15
CA VAL A 292 -4.31 13.71 21.59
C VAL A 292 -4.93 13.91 22.97
N SER A 293 -6.14 13.38 23.19
CA SER A 293 -6.82 13.50 24.48
C SER A 293 -6.03 12.82 25.61
N SER A 294 -5.46 11.65 25.34
CA SER A 294 -4.65 10.91 26.31
C SER A 294 -3.34 11.62 26.65
N PHE A 295 -2.66 12.18 25.65
CA PHE A 295 -1.44 12.99 25.84
C PHE A 295 -1.72 14.30 26.57
N LEU A 296 -2.80 15.01 26.23
CA LEU A 296 -3.19 16.24 26.93
C LEU A 296 -3.47 15.98 28.41
N ALA A 297 -4.18 14.90 28.72
CA ALA A 297 -4.36 14.45 30.10
C ALA A 297 -3.01 14.15 30.77
N ALA A 298 -2.01 13.65 30.04
CA ALA A 298 -0.71 13.25 30.60
C ALA A 298 0.11 14.45 31.01
N VAL A 299 0.10 15.45 30.14
CA VAL A 299 0.68 16.75 30.41
C VAL A 299 -0.05 17.41 31.58
N ALA A 300 -1.38 17.32 31.63
CA ALA A 300 -2.21 17.89 32.70
C ALA A 300 -1.88 17.31 34.09
N GLU A 301 -1.73 16.00 34.21
CA GLU A 301 -1.40 15.33 35.47
C GLU A 301 -0.01 15.67 36.00
N ARG A 302 0.92 16.05 35.12
CA ARG A 302 2.32 16.36 35.48
C ARG A 302 2.66 17.85 35.44
N LYS A 303 1.68 18.75 35.25
CA LYS A 303 1.90 20.22 35.16
C LYS A 303 2.78 20.78 36.27
N ARG A 304 2.56 20.33 37.50
CA ARG A 304 3.32 20.80 38.67
C ARG A 304 4.78 20.34 38.62
N GLU A 305 5.05 19.14 38.11
CA GLU A 305 6.41 18.62 37.92
C GLU A 305 7.16 19.46 36.87
N PHE A 306 6.49 19.81 35.76
CA PHE A 306 7.02 20.72 34.74
C PHE A 306 7.30 22.12 35.30
N GLY A 307 6.41 22.66 36.14
CA GLY A 307 6.58 23.97 36.79
C GLY A 307 7.77 24.03 37.75
N ILE A 308 8.05 22.94 38.48
CA ILE A 308 9.23 22.85 39.36
C ILE A 308 10.51 22.80 38.50
N MET A 309 10.56 21.96 37.48
CA MET A 309 11.77 21.85 36.63
C MET A 309 12.05 23.10 35.81
N SER A 310 11.02 23.79 35.30
CA SER A 310 11.21 25.06 34.59
C SER A 310 11.75 26.15 35.51
N SER A 311 11.38 26.15 36.81
CA SER A 311 11.91 27.10 37.80
C SER A 311 13.41 26.89 38.12
N ILE A 312 13.93 25.69 37.86
CA ILE A 312 15.35 25.32 38.07
C ILE A 312 16.17 25.52 36.77
N GLY A 313 15.51 25.86 35.65
CA GLY A 313 16.15 26.06 34.35
C GLY A 313 16.33 24.79 33.52
N LEU A 314 15.63 23.70 33.85
CA LEU A 314 15.71 22.39 33.16
C LEU A 314 14.56 22.16 32.17
N ALA A 315 14.05 23.23 31.54
CA ALA A 315 12.86 23.15 30.68
C ALA A 315 13.10 22.31 29.41
N ASP A 316 14.30 22.39 28.83
CA ASP A 316 14.66 21.68 27.60
C ASP A 316 14.86 20.18 27.85
N GLU A 317 15.50 19.79 28.95
CA GLU A 317 15.68 18.39 29.35
C GLU A 317 14.33 17.68 29.52
N VAL A 318 13.36 18.40 30.10
CA VAL A 318 12.02 17.88 30.33
C VAL A 318 11.24 17.68 29.03
N LEU A 319 11.41 18.58 28.06
CA LEU A 319 10.89 18.39 26.71
C LEU A 319 11.45 17.10 26.10
N TYR A 320 12.76 16.85 26.21
CA TYR A 320 13.38 15.63 25.68
C TYR A 320 12.88 14.36 26.38
N PHE A 321 12.73 14.36 27.71
CA PHE A 321 12.17 13.21 28.43
C PHE A 321 10.75 12.87 27.97
N PHE A 322 9.90 13.88 27.82
CA PHE A 322 8.54 13.69 27.33
C PHE A 322 8.53 13.22 25.88
N LEU A 323 9.35 13.80 25.01
CA LEU A 323 9.42 13.42 23.61
C LEU A 323 9.84 11.95 23.44
N VAL A 324 10.80 11.47 24.24
CA VAL A 324 11.22 10.06 24.25
C VAL A 324 10.11 9.15 24.78
N GLU A 325 9.40 9.54 25.85
CA GLU A 325 8.25 8.79 26.37
C GLU A 325 7.15 8.66 25.30
N SER A 326 6.78 9.76 24.65
CA SER A 326 5.83 9.76 23.54
C SER A 326 6.30 8.93 22.36
N ALA A 327 7.58 9.01 21.99
CA ALA A 327 8.15 8.22 20.91
C ALA A 327 8.03 6.71 21.19
N ILE A 328 8.30 6.27 22.43
CA ILE A 328 8.12 4.87 22.84
C ILE A 328 6.65 4.44 22.71
N VAL A 329 5.71 5.29 23.13
CA VAL A 329 4.27 5.02 22.98
C VAL A 329 3.88 4.87 21.50
N PHE A 330 4.33 5.79 20.63
CA PHE A 330 4.02 5.72 19.20
C PHE A 330 4.63 4.50 18.52
N VAL A 331 5.88 4.15 18.83
CA VAL A 331 6.54 2.95 18.28
C VAL A 331 5.84 1.67 18.75
N ALA A 332 5.49 1.60 20.04
CA ALA A 332 4.75 0.47 20.58
C ALA A 332 3.37 0.32 19.92
N ALA A 333 2.62 1.42 19.81
CA ALA A 333 1.31 1.44 19.17
C ALA A 333 1.38 1.09 17.68
N TYR A 334 2.39 1.59 16.97
CA TYR A 334 2.63 1.24 15.57
C TYR A 334 2.90 -0.25 15.40
N THR A 335 3.81 -0.79 16.22
CA THR A 335 4.15 -2.22 16.16
C THR A 335 2.94 -3.09 16.44
N VAL A 336 2.20 -2.80 17.52
CA VAL A 336 0.98 -3.56 17.89
C VAL A 336 -0.09 -3.42 16.81
N GLY A 337 -0.32 -2.21 16.30
CA GLY A 337 -1.34 -1.95 15.29
C GLY A 337 -1.05 -2.63 13.95
N VAL A 338 0.20 -2.54 13.47
CA VAL A 338 0.62 -3.15 12.19
C VAL A 338 0.65 -4.67 12.26
N VAL A 339 1.17 -5.24 13.36
CA VAL A 339 1.15 -6.69 13.56
C VAL A 339 -0.27 -7.20 13.71
N GLY A 340 -1.10 -6.50 14.50
CA GLY A 340 -2.52 -6.82 14.66
C GLY A 340 -3.28 -6.77 13.34
N ALA A 341 -3.02 -5.78 12.49
CA ALA A 341 -3.59 -5.70 11.15
C ALA A 341 -3.17 -6.86 10.26
N GLY A 342 -1.88 -7.23 10.25
CA GLY A 342 -1.38 -8.35 9.47
C GLY A 342 -2.03 -9.67 9.88
N ILE A 343 -2.12 -9.93 11.19
CA ILE A 343 -2.82 -11.11 11.74
C ILE A 343 -4.30 -11.08 11.35
N ALA A 344 -4.97 -9.93 11.50
CA ALA A 344 -6.39 -9.80 11.17
C ALA A 344 -6.66 -10.10 9.69
N VAL A 345 -5.87 -9.52 8.77
CA VAL A 345 -6.02 -9.77 7.32
C VAL A 345 -5.74 -11.25 7.00
N ALA A 346 -4.68 -11.83 7.55
CA ALA A 346 -4.32 -13.22 7.31
C ALA A 346 -5.39 -14.22 7.79
N LEU A 347 -6.10 -13.92 8.88
CA LEU A 347 -7.14 -14.79 9.43
C LEU A 347 -8.51 -14.58 8.75
N VAL A 348 -8.83 -13.35 8.35
CA VAL A 348 -10.17 -13.01 7.81
C VAL A 348 -10.22 -13.18 6.29
N ILE A 349 -9.16 -12.83 5.57
CA ILE A 349 -9.11 -12.89 4.10
C ILE A 349 -7.74 -13.43 3.65
N PRO A 350 -7.46 -14.73 3.88
CA PRO A 350 -6.15 -15.32 3.61
C PRO A 350 -5.74 -15.22 2.13
N GLU A 351 -6.72 -15.16 1.23
CA GLU A 351 -6.52 -15.17 -0.22
C GLU A 351 -5.81 -13.92 -0.74
N ILE A 352 -6.00 -12.77 -0.09
CA ILE A 352 -5.37 -11.50 -0.46
C ILE A 352 -4.27 -11.09 0.52
N ALA A 353 -3.96 -11.94 1.51
CA ALA A 353 -3.01 -11.64 2.56
C ALA A 353 -1.56 -11.85 2.08
N THR A 354 -1.02 -10.87 1.35
CA THR A 354 0.38 -10.92 0.89
C THR A 354 1.30 -10.13 1.81
N LEU A 355 2.51 -10.66 2.03
CA LEU A 355 3.54 -9.99 2.84
C LEU A 355 3.97 -8.66 2.21
N THR A 356 3.98 -8.59 0.87
CA THR A 356 4.30 -7.39 0.10
C THR A 356 3.28 -6.28 0.32
N ALA A 357 1.98 -6.57 0.21
CA ALA A 357 0.92 -5.60 0.45
C ALA A 357 0.92 -5.11 1.90
N TRP A 358 1.10 -6.01 2.87
CA TRP A 358 1.20 -5.65 4.28
C TRP A 358 2.42 -4.76 4.55
N ALA A 359 3.58 -5.09 3.99
CA ALA A 359 4.81 -4.30 4.17
C ALA A 359 4.69 -2.91 3.53
N GLN A 360 4.08 -2.81 2.34
CA GLN A 360 3.77 -1.54 1.69
C GLN A 360 2.83 -0.68 2.55
N ALA A 361 1.74 -1.28 3.06
CA ALA A 361 0.80 -0.60 3.95
C ALA A 361 1.48 -0.14 5.24
N ALA A 362 2.28 -1.00 5.87
CA ALA A 362 3.04 -0.70 7.08
C ALA A 362 4.00 0.48 6.84
N GLY A 363 4.76 0.47 5.74
CA GLY A 363 5.68 1.54 5.38
C GLY A 363 4.96 2.86 5.12
N MET A 364 3.82 2.82 4.44
CA MET A 364 3.00 4.00 4.19
C MET A 364 2.45 4.60 5.50
N VAL A 365 1.99 3.78 6.44
CA VAL A 365 1.52 4.25 7.75
C VAL A 365 2.69 4.77 8.60
N ALA A 366 3.88 4.17 8.50
CA ALA A 366 5.08 4.64 9.21
C ALA A 366 5.45 6.07 8.81
N ALA A 367 5.24 6.45 7.55
CA ALA A 367 5.51 7.79 7.06
C ALA A 367 4.71 8.89 7.79
N PHE A 368 3.59 8.54 8.43
CA PHE A 368 2.78 9.48 9.23
C PHE A 368 3.24 9.60 10.69
N LEU A 369 4.12 8.72 11.18
CA LEU A 369 4.60 8.77 12.58
C LEU A 369 5.25 10.10 12.96
N PRO A 370 6.10 10.74 12.12
CA PRO A 370 6.67 12.04 12.45
C PRO A 370 5.60 13.13 12.61
N ALA A 371 4.60 13.15 11.73
CA ALA A 371 3.49 14.10 11.81
C ALA A 371 2.67 13.88 13.10
N MET A 372 2.36 12.62 13.43
CA MET A 372 1.66 12.28 14.68
C MET A 372 2.47 12.64 15.93
N ALA A 373 3.80 12.45 15.92
CA ALA A 373 4.66 12.84 17.03
C ALA A 373 4.68 14.36 17.24
N ILE A 374 4.73 15.14 16.15
CA ILE A 374 4.69 16.60 16.21
C ILE A 374 3.34 17.06 16.79
N VAL A 375 2.22 16.60 16.24
CA VAL A 375 0.90 17.09 16.64
C VAL A 375 0.47 16.54 18.01
N GLY A 376 0.72 15.25 18.26
CA GLY A 376 0.25 14.55 19.46
C GLY A 376 1.12 14.78 20.70
N ALA A 377 2.42 15.03 20.53
CA ALA A 377 3.34 15.18 21.66
C ALA A 377 3.97 16.58 21.74
N LEU A 378 4.52 17.09 20.64
CA LEU A 378 5.28 18.35 20.67
C LEU A 378 4.38 19.57 20.91
N VAL A 379 3.23 19.66 20.22
CA VAL A 379 2.31 20.81 20.35
C VAL A 379 1.78 20.99 21.78
N PRO A 380 1.25 19.96 22.47
CA PRO A 380 0.81 20.09 23.86
C PRO A 380 1.90 20.55 24.83
N VAL A 381 3.11 20.00 24.71
CA VAL A 381 4.21 20.34 25.61
C VAL A 381 4.73 21.74 25.34
N HIS A 382 4.91 22.11 24.08
CA HIS A 382 5.38 23.44 23.74
C HIS A 382 4.42 24.52 24.26
N ARG A 383 3.11 24.30 24.13
CA ARG A 383 2.10 25.19 24.74
C ARG A 383 2.19 25.26 26.26
N LEU A 384 2.57 24.18 26.94
CA LEU A 384 2.75 24.17 28.39
C LEU A 384 3.99 24.98 28.80
N LEU A 385 5.12 24.80 28.12
CA LEU A 385 6.38 25.47 28.46
C LEU A 385 6.35 26.98 28.21
N GLN A 386 5.42 27.47 27.39
CA GLN A 386 5.18 28.90 27.20
C GLN A 386 4.44 29.56 28.38
N GLN A 387 3.87 28.78 29.32
CA GLN A 387 3.18 29.32 30.49
C GLN A 387 4.19 29.74 31.56
N ARG A 388 3.88 30.80 32.33
CA ARG A 388 4.80 31.26 33.38
C ARG A 388 4.90 30.18 34.48
N PRO A 389 6.09 29.93 35.04
CA PRO A 389 6.27 28.88 36.06
C PRO A 389 5.33 29.03 37.27
N VAL A 390 4.98 30.27 37.63
CA VAL A 390 4.04 30.57 38.72
C VAL A 390 2.61 30.08 38.43
N ASP A 391 2.17 30.11 37.17
CA ASP A 391 0.83 29.67 36.76
C ASP A 391 0.72 28.15 36.78
N LEU A 392 1.82 27.46 36.45
CA LEU A 392 1.91 25.99 36.49
C LEU A 392 1.86 25.43 37.93
N LEU A 393 2.24 26.23 38.92
CA LEU A 393 2.25 25.86 40.34
C LEU A 393 0.95 26.26 41.07
N GLY A 394 0.20 27.22 40.54
CA GLY A 394 -0.99 27.80 41.17
C GLY A 394 -2.33 27.14 40.82
N ALA A 395 -2.39 26.29 39.79
CA ALA A 395 -3.63 25.61 39.40
C ALA A 395 -4.04 24.55 40.45
N ARG A 396 -5.15 24.81 41.16
CA ARG A 396 -5.81 23.87 42.10
C ARG A 396 -6.79 22.96 41.39
#